data_AF-A0A9W2ZHG3-F1
#
_entry.id   AF-A0A9W2ZHG3-F1
#
_cell.length_a   1.000
_cell.length_b   1.000
_cell.length_c   1.000
_cell.angle_alpha   90.00
_cell.angle_beta   90.00
_cell.angle_gamma   90.00
#
_symmetry.space_group_name_H-M   'P 1'
#
loop_
_entity.id
_entity.type
_entity.pdbx_description
1 polymer ?
#
loop_
_entity_poly.entity_id
_entity_poly.type
_entity_poly.pdbx_seq_one_letter_code
_entity_poly.pdbx_strand_id
1 'polypeptide(L)'
;MEPSSGSDYDIHSEGAAPKNVSKHLWEKFKLLEKRTDETTRRSTEKRIKHLQKQVLETVTSEFTSPCDKDILRKYDVKFGPPLEKETKRKKRKHEDTNLQVPSCTSQSDQLKDIVPLLTVNDHIQKDLSRPPPPTALEKHIDDAIRLGDVQTAECLSDHLATRELGEKIAAAIDAKKFLEQKKVDEALMKSKKKKKLPWGFEPKQRWETKGNM
;
A
#
# COMPACT_ATOMS: atom_id res chain seq x y z
N MET A 1 2.98 16.01 -69.00
CA MET A 1 2.38 15.13 -67.99
C MET A 1 2.41 15.88 -66.68
N GLU A 2 1.26 16.40 -66.25
CA GLU A 2 1.08 16.98 -64.91
C GLU A 2 -0.05 16.21 -64.22
N PRO A 3 0.10 15.80 -62.94
CA PRO A 3 -0.98 15.19 -62.20
C PRO A 3 -1.86 16.28 -61.57
N SER A 4 -3.15 16.24 -61.91
CA SER A 4 -4.19 17.09 -61.34
C SER A 4 -4.50 16.65 -59.89
N SER A 5 -4.34 17.60 -58.97
CA SER A 5 -4.63 17.47 -57.53
C SER A 5 -6.14 17.36 -57.29
N GLY A 6 -6.63 16.17 -56.98
CA GLY A 6 -7.98 15.95 -56.47
C GLY A 6 -8.00 16.07 -54.94
N SER A 7 -8.25 17.27 -54.44
CA SER A 7 -8.61 17.52 -53.05
C SER A 7 -9.97 18.20 -53.02
N ASP A 8 -11.02 17.44 -52.70
CA ASP A 8 -12.30 18.00 -52.25
C ASP A 8 -13.04 16.89 -51.48
N TYR A 9 -12.62 16.69 -50.23
CA TYR A 9 -13.49 16.06 -49.23
C TYR A 9 -14.06 17.22 -48.43
N ASP A 10 -15.27 17.63 -48.79
CA ASP A 10 -16.03 18.67 -48.10
C ASP A 10 -16.25 18.24 -46.64
N ILE A 11 -15.60 19.00 -45.77
CA ILE A 11 -15.65 18.89 -44.33
C ILE A 11 -16.77 19.86 -43.86
N HIS A 12 -17.77 19.29 -43.18
CA HIS A 12 -18.76 19.95 -42.31
C HIS A 12 -19.92 20.75 -42.95
N SER A 13 -21.07 20.08 -43.14
CA SER A 13 -22.39 20.73 -43.00
C SER A 13 -22.88 20.57 -41.56
N GLU A 14 -22.43 21.45 -40.68
CA GLU A 14 -22.93 21.54 -39.30
C GLU A 14 -24.36 22.11 -39.29
N GLY A 15 -25.33 21.28 -38.89
CA GLY A 15 -26.59 21.76 -38.30
C GLY A 15 -27.87 21.58 -39.12
N ALA A 16 -27.82 21.29 -40.41
CA ALA A 16 -29.03 21.13 -41.21
C ALA A 16 -29.61 19.71 -41.12
N ALA A 17 -30.95 19.60 -40.98
CA ALA A 17 -31.64 18.31 -41.03
C ALA A 17 -31.50 17.69 -42.44
N PRO A 18 -31.14 16.41 -42.57
CA PRO A 18 -31.04 15.75 -43.86
C PRO A 18 -32.40 15.74 -44.58
N LYS A 19 -32.38 15.98 -45.89
CA LYS A 19 -33.58 16.25 -46.72
C LYS A 19 -34.65 15.15 -46.68
N ASN A 20 -34.27 13.91 -46.33
CA ASN A 20 -35.13 12.73 -46.34
C ASN A 20 -35.57 12.27 -44.94
N VAL A 21 -35.30 13.05 -43.89
CA VAL A 21 -35.63 12.68 -42.50
C VAL A 21 -36.61 13.69 -41.92
N SER A 22 -37.66 13.19 -41.25
CA SER A 22 -38.62 14.07 -40.59
C SER A 22 -37.91 14.93 -39.53
N LYS A 23 -38.35 16.19 -39.37
CA LYS A 23 -37.79 17.11 -38.38
C LYS A 23 -37.77 16.50 -36.96
N HIS A 24 -38.85 15.80 -36.60
CA HIS A 24 -38.97 15.12 -35.31
C HIS A 24 -37.92 14.02 -35.09
N LEU A 25 -37.66 13.20 -36.13
CA LEU A 25 -36.62 12.16 -36.06
C LEU A 25 -35.22 12.77 -35.93
N TRP A 26 -34.97 13.88 -36.63
CA TRP A 26 -33.70 14.59 -36.55
C TRP A 26 -33.46 15.23 -35.17
N GLU A 27 -34.49 15.85 -34.58
CA GLU A 27 -34.44 16.38 -33.21
C GLU A 27 -34.18 15.27 -32.19
N LYS A 28 -34.86 14.12 -32.33
CA LYS A 28 -34.65 12.95 -31.48
C LYS A 28 -33.23 12.39 -31.61
N PHE A 29 -32.68 12.37 -32.82
CA PHE A 29 -31.29 11.96 -33.07
C PHE A 29 -30.30 12.92 -32.39
N LYS A 30 -30.46 14.23 -32.57
CA LYS A 30 -29.61 15.24 -31.93
C LYS A 30 -29.70 15.21 -30.40
N LEU A 31 -30.89 14.92 -29.85
CA LEU A 31 -31.07 14.71 -28.41
C LEU A 31 -30.32 13.46 -27.93
N LEU A 32 -30.36 12.38 -28.72
CA LEU A 32 -29.67 11.13 -28.39
C LEU A 32 -28.15 11.31 -28.43
N GLU A 33 -27.64 12.00 -29.45
CA GLU A 33 -26.23 12.38 -29.63
C GLU A 33 -25.72 13.20 -28.43
N LYS A 34 -26.46 14.24 -28.04
CA LYS A 34 -26.15 15.02 -26.81
C LYS A 34 -26.09 14.14 -25.57
N ARG A 35 -27.05 13.22 -25.41
CA ARG A 35 -27.10 12.31 -24.26
C ARG A 35 -25.91 11.34 -24.23
N THR A 36 -25.50 10.82 -25.39
CA THR A 36 -24.32 9.96 -25.49
C THR A 36 -23.03 10.72 -25.20
N ASP A 37 -22.91 11.95 -25.69
CA ASP A 37 -21.74 12.80 -25.44
C ASP A 37 -21.64 13.21 -23.97
N GLU A 38 -22.76 13.58 -23.34
CA GLU A 38 -22.80 13.86 -21.90
C GLU A 38 -22.39 12.65 -21.06
N THR A 39 -22.84 11.45 -21.44
CA THR A 39 -22.49 10.20 -20.74
C THR A 39 -21.00 9.89 -20.90
N THR A 40 -20.48 10.01 -22.13
CA THR A 40 -19.07 9.80 -22.44
C THR A 40 -18.20 10.81 -21.71
N ARG A 41 -18.56 12.10 -21.75
CA ARG A 41 -17.87 13.18 -21.02
C ARG A 41 -17.88 12.97 -19.51
N ARG A 42 -19.01 12.59 -18.91
CA ARG A 42 -19.07 12.25 -17.48
C ARG A 42 -18.16 11.08 -17.14
N SER A 43 -18.03 10.09 -18.01
CA SER A 43 -17.13 8.96 -17.80
C SER A 43 -15.66 9.36 -17.88
N THR A 44 -15.28 10.21 -18.83
CA THR A 44 -13.90 10.70 -18.98
C THR A 44 -13.53 11.65 -17.85
N GLU A 45 -14.41 12.55 -17.43
CA GLU A 45 -14.21 13.43 -16.27
C GLU A 45 -14.00 12.63 -14.98
N LYS A 46 -14.79 11.57 -14.76
CA LYS A 46 -14.59 10.66 -13.61
C LYS A 46 -13.24 9.96 -13.67
N ARG A 47 -12.85 9.48 -14.85
CA ARG A 47 -11.55 8.83 -15.08
C ARG A 47 -10.39 9.79 -14.81
N ILE A 48 -10.48 11.02 -15.30
CA ILE A 48 -9.48 12.08 -15.08
C ILE A 48 -9.36 12.41 -13.59
N LYS A 49 -10.48 12.62 -12.89
CA LYS A 49 -10.48 12.86 -11.43
C LYS A 49 -9.86 11.70 -10.65
N HIS A 50 -10.14 10.46 -11.05
CA HIS A 50 -9.55 9.28 -10.43
C HIS A 50 -8.03 9.23 -10.62
N LEU A 51 -7.55 9.46 -11.85
CA LEU A 51 -6.12 9.53 -12.15
C LEU A 51 -5.42 10.65 -11.38
N GLN A 52 -6.01 11.85 -11.33
CA GLN A 52 -5.48 12.97 -10.55
C GLN A 52 -5.38 12.62 -9.06
N LYS A 53 -6.42 11.98 -8.50
CA LYS A 53 -6.41 11.52 -7.10
C LYS A 53 -5.30 10.50 -6.87
N GLN A 54 -5.17 9.51 -7.75
CA GLN A 54 -4.17 8.46 -7.63
C GLN A 54 -2.75 9.03 -7.69
N VAL A 55 -2.47 9.92 -8.65
CA VAL A 55 -1.16 10.60 -8.76
C VAL A 55 -0.89 11.46 -7.54
N LEU A 56 -1.89 12.19 -7.04
CA LEU A 56 -1.72 12.99 -5.83
C LEU A 56 -1.42 12.09 -4.62
N GLU A 57 -2.12 10.97 -4.48
CA GLU A 57 -1.91 9.99 -3.40
C GLU A 57 -0.51 9.36 -3.44
N THR A 58 -0.03 8.96 -4.62
CA THR A 58 1.36 8.45 -4.78
C THR A 58 2.38 9.51 -4.39
N VAL A 59 2.25 10.72 -4.92
CA VAL A 59 3.12 11.84 -4.58
C VAL A 59 3.07 12.13 -3.06
N THR A 60 1.89 12.07 -2.44
CA THR A 60 1.76 12.29 -1.00
C THR A 60 2.45 11.23 -0.14
N SER A 61 2.46 9.98 -0.61
CA SER A 61 3.09 8.86 0.11
C SER A 61 4.61 8.90 0.05
N GLU A 62 5.17 9.45 -1.03
CA GLU A 62 6.62 9.59 -1.22
C GLU A 62 7.21 10.71 -0.35
N PHE A 63 6.45 11.78 -0.09
CA PHE A 63 6.86 12.84 0.84
C PHE A 63 6.83 12.36 2.31
N THR A 64 7.91 11.73 2.75
CA THR A 64 8.08 11.22 4.12
C THR A 64 8.64 12.27 5.09
N SER A 65 9.45 13.21 4.59
CA SER A 65 10.08 14.26 5.40
C SER A 65 9.08 15.34 5.85
N PRO A 66 9.04 15.70 7.15
CA PRO A 66 8.20 16.80 7.65
C PRO A 66 8.53 18.16 7.04
N CYS A 67 9.80 18.39 6.69
CA CYS A 67 10.27 19.67 6.12
C CYS A 67 9.67 19.94 4.73
N ASP A 68 9.58 18.91 3.89
CA ASP A 68 9.04 19.03 2.52
C ASP A 68 7.55 19.38 2.54
N LYS A 69 6.80 18.80 3.49
CA LYS A 69 5.38 19.10 3.72
C LYS A 69 5.17 20.55 4.14
N ASP A 70 6.09 21.13 4.90
CA ASP A 70 6.02 22.52 5.32
C ASP A 70 6.38 23.51 4.20
N ILE A 71 7.30 23.14 3.32
CA ILE A 71 7.61 23.90 2.10
C ILE A 71 6.39 23.93 1.17
N LEU A 72 5.75 22.77 0.91
CA LEU A 72 4.56 22.67 0.07
C LEU A 72 3.37 23.49 0.60
N ARG A 73 3.17 23.54 1.92
CA ARG A 73 2.14 24.37 2.56
C ARG A 73 2.42 25.87 2.42
N LYS A 74 3.69 26.31 2.42
CA LYS A 74 4.07 27.72 2.21
C LYS A 74 3.73 28.20 0.79
N TYR A 75 3.73 27.31 -0.19
CA TYR A 75 3.37 27.59 -1.59
C TYR A 75 1.92 27.21 -1.94
N ASP A 76 1.03 27.16 -0.94
CA ASP A 76 -0.43 26.94 -1.09
C ASP A 76 -0.86 25.62 -1.76
N VAL A 77 -0.01 24.60 -1.75
CA VAL A 77 -0.38 23.25 -2.19
C VAL A 77 -1.17 22.57 -1.07
N LYS A 78 -2.50 22.47 -1.22
CA LYS A 78 -3.42 21.88 -0.21
C LYS A 78 -3.14 20.38 -0.03
N PHE A 79 -2.55 20.00 1.11
CA PHE A 79 -2.32 18.61 1.52
C PHE A 79 -3.23 18.22 2.69
N GLY A 80 -4.02 17.16 2.54
CA GLY A 80 -4.75 16.47 3.62
C GLY A 80 -5.93 17.23 4.27
N PRO A 81 -6.68 16.59 5.20
CA PRO A 81 -7.80 17.22 5.90
C PRO A 81 -7.29 18.39 6.76
N PRO A 82 -8.05 19.51 6.86
CA PRO A 82 -7.61 20.68 7.60
C PRO A 82 -7.30 20.35 9.08
N LEU A 83 -6.05 20.56 9.50
CA LEU A 83 -5.74 20.70 10.92
C LEU A 83 -6.42 21.98 11.42
N GLU A 84 -7.13 21.85 12.54
CA GLU A 84 -7.92 22.90 13.17
C GLU A 84 -7.16 24.22 13.28
N LYS A 85 -7.81 25.30 12.84
CA LYS A 85 -7.30 26.65 13.04
C LYS A 85 -7.49 27.02 14.51
N GLU A 86 -6.42 26.93 15.29
CA GLU A 86 -6.42 27.48 16.64
C GLU A 86 -6.67 28.99 16.59
N THR A 87 -7.80 29.40 17.18
CA THR A 87 -8.11 30.81 17.38
C THR A 87 -7.19 31.35 18.48
N LYS A 88 -6.40 32.37 18.12
CA LYS A 88 -5.47 33.07 19.01
C LYS A 88 -6.16 33.56 20.29
N ARG A 89 -5.87 32.93 21.42
CA ARG A 89 -6.09 33.50 22.75
C ARG A 89 -4.75 33.96 23.33
N LYS A 90 -4.64 35.27 23.61
CA LYS A 90 -3.51 35.87 24.33
C LYS A 90 -3.39 35.27 25.74
N LYS A 91 -2.20 34.84 26.15
CA LYS A 91 -1.61 35.13 27.48
C LYS A 91 -0.12 34.72 27.59
N ARG A 92 0.69 35.76 27.85
CA ARG A 92 1.86 35.93 28.75
C ARG A 92 3.05 34.94 28.73
N LYS A 93 4.24 35.55 28.66
CA LYS A 93 5.58 34.99 28.92
C LYS A 93 5.62 34.12 30.19
N HIS A 94 6.22 32.93 30.06
CA HIS A 94 7.17 32.39 31.03
C HIS A 94 8.22 31.58 30.27
N GLU A 95 9.48 31.87 30.53
CA GLU A 95 10.65 31.12 30.09
C GLU A 95 10.85 30.02 31.13
N ASP A 96 10.89 28.76 30.71
CA ASP A 96 11.59 27.71 31.45
C ASP A 96 11.85 26.52 30.54
N THR A 97 13.13 26.22 30.45
CA THR A 97 13.77 25.10 29.76
C THR A 97 13.20 23.79 30.26
N ASN A 98 12.47 23.05 29.42
CA ASN A 98 12.24 21.64 29.66
C ASN A 98 12.29 20.87 28.34
N LEU A 99 13.29 19.99 28.24
CA LEU A 99 13.51 19.08 27.13
C LEU A 99 12.33 18.11 27.04
N GLN A 100 11.36 18.46 26.20
CA GLN A 100 10.20 17.63 25.93
C GLN A 100 10.63 16.46 25.02
N VAL A 101 10.89 15.31 25.64
CA VAL A 101 10.94 14.02 24.96
C VAL A 101 9.60 13.83 24.23
N PRO A 102 9.59 13.55 22.92
CA PRO A 102 8.36 13.34 22.19
C PRO A 102 7.66 12.07 22.69
N SER A 103 6.38 12.24 23.05
CA SER A 103 5.45 11.21 23.52
C SER A 103 5.51 9.91 22.72
N CYS A 104 5.98 8.82 23.33
CA CYS A 104 6.18 7.48 22.75
C CYS A 104 4.93 6.58 22.79
N THR A 105 3.71 7.13 22.65
CA THR A 105 2.48 6.34 22.78
C THR A 105 2.22 5.40 21.59
N SER A 106 2.79 5.67 20.40
CA SER A 106 2.61 4.82 19.21
C SER A 106 3.59 3.65 19.11
N GLN A 107 4.72 3.70 19.84
CA GLN A 107 5.72 2.64 19.81
C GLN A 107 5.30 1.42 20.65
N SER A 108 4.56 1.64 21.73
CA SER A 108 4.08 0.54 22.60
C SER A 108 3.14 -0.43 21.86
N ASP A 109 2.26 0.10 21.01
CA ASP A 109 1.35 -0.71 20.20
C ASP A 109 2.09 -1.52 19.14
N GLN A 110 3.14 -0.97 18.53
CA GLN A 110 3.96 -1.69 17.56
C GLN A 110 4.72 -2.84 18.22
N LEU A 111 5.24 -2.64 19.43
CA LEU A 111 5.96 -3.67 20.19
C LEU A 111 5.03 -4.82 20.62
N LYS A 112 3.79 -4.52 21.02
CA LYS A 112 2.79 -5.53 21.39
C LYS A 112 2.52 -6.57 20.30
N ASP A 113 2.56 -6.17 19.04
CA ASP A 113 2.38 -7.08 17.89
C ASP A 113 3.61 -7.97 17.63
N ILE A 114 4.81 -7.49 18.00
CA ILE A 114 6.09 -8.14 17.72
C ILE A 114 6.43 -9.15 18.82
N VAL A 115 6.08 -8.86 20.09
CA VAL A 115 6.40 -9.74 21.22
C VAL A 115 5.96 -11.20 21.00
N PRO A 116 4.74 -11.50 20.53
CA PRO A 116 4.31 -12.87 20.28
C PRO A 116 5.11 -13.58 19.18
N LEU A 117 5.76 -12.84 18.28
CA LEU A 117 6.53 -13.39 17.16
C LEU A 117 7.97 -13.75 17.53
N LEU A 118 8.48 -13.25 18.67
CA LEU A 118 9.86 -13.50 19.12
C LEU A 118 10.14 -14.98 19.42
N THR A 119 9.15 -15.73 19.94
CA THR A 119 9.33 -17.11 20.44
C THR A 119 8.73 -18.18 19.53
N VAL A 120 8.12 -17.80 18.41
CA VAL A 120 7.39 -18.73 17.53
C VAL A 120 8.31 -19.81 16.97
N ASN A 121 9.57 -19.48 16.65
CA ASN A 121 10.50 -20.39 15.97
C ASN A 121 11.41 -21.19 16.91
N ASP A 122 11.35 -20.98 18.22
CA ASP A 122 12.25 -21.62 19.19
C ASP A 122 12.13 -23.16 19.20
N HIS A 123 10.97 -23.68 18.83
CA HIS A 123 10.72 -25.12 18.74
C HIS A 123 11.32 -25.78 17.49
N ILE A 124 11.63 -25.00 16.44
CA ILE A 124 12.16 -25.48 15.16
C ILE A 124 13.68 -25.64 15.22
N GLN A 125 14.36 -24.78 15.99
CA GLN A 125 15.83 -24.76 16.08
C GLN A 125 16.42 -25.91 16.92
N LYS A 126 15.62 -26.88 17.35
CA LYS A 126 16.02 -28.03 18.19
C LYS A 126 16.57 -29.21 17.38
N ASP A 127 17.36 -28.97 16.33
CA ASP A 127 18.24 -30.02 15.81
C ASP A 127 19.43 -30.18 16.78
N LEU A 128 19.16 -30.87 17.90
CA LEU A 128 20.06 -31.04 19.04
C LEU A 128 21.21 -32.03 18.78
N SER A 129 21.34 -32.59 17.57
CA SER A 129 22.32 -33.66 17.33
C SER A 129 23.77 -33.15 17.32
N ARG A 130 23.99 -31.88 16.97
CA ARG A 130 25.31 -31.25 16.97
C ARG A 130 25.16 -29.76 17.29
N PRO A 131 25.87 -29.24 18.31
CA PRO A 131 25.85 -27.81 18.57
C PRO A 131 26.51 -27.05 17.42
N PRO A 132 26.05 -25.82 17.12
CA PRO A 132 26.74 -24.96 16.17
C PRO A 132 28.19 -24.71 16.63
N PRO A 133 29.12 -24.48 15.69
CA PRO A 133 30.48 -24.10 16.05
C PRO A 133 30.47 -22.80 16.86
N PRO A 134 31.36 -22.65 17.85
CA PRO A 134 31.35 -21.49 18.73
C PRO A 134 31.66 -20.22 17.95
N THR A 135 30.91 -19.15 18.25
CA THR A 135 31.11 -17.85 17.63
C THR A 135 32.41 -17.19 18.10
N ALA A 136 32.94 -16.22 17.34
CA ALA A 136 34.17 -15.52 17.74
C ALA A 136 34.02 -14.82 19.09
N LEU A 137 32.81 -14.30 19.39
CA LEU A 137 32.53 -13.60 20.65
C LEU A 137 32.51 -14.58 21.83
N GLU A 138 31.94 -15.78 21.66
CA GLU A 138 32.01 -16.86 22.66
C GLU A 138 33.45 -17.28 22.95
N LYS A 139 34.29 -17.41 21.92
CA LYS A 139 35.72 -17.74 22.13
C LYS A 139 36.44 -16.66 22.93
N HIS A 140 36.14 -15.38 22.67
CA HIS A 140 36.73 -14.28 23.44
C HIS A 140 36.24 -14.28 24.89
N ILE A 141 34.98 -14.65 25.14
CA ILE A 141 34.46 -14.85 26.50
C ILE A 141 35.23 -15.97 27.19
N ASP A 142 35.40 -17.12 26.52
CA ASP A 142 36.18 -18.25 27.06
C ASP A 142 37.64 -17.86 27.36
N ASP A 143 38.28 -17.09 26.48
CA ASP A 143 39.65 -16.62 26.64
C ASP A 143 39.77 -15.65 27.83
N ALA A 144 38.83 -14.71 27.99
CA ALA A 144 38.78 -13.80 29.14
C ALA A 144 38.62 -14.57 30.46
N ILE A 145 37.76 -15.60 30.48
CA ILE A 145 37.57 -16.49 31.64
C ILE A 145 38.87 -17.25 31.95
N ARG A 146 39.56 -17.79 30.94
CA ARG A 146 40.85 -18.48 31.12
C ARG A 146 41.94 -17.57 31.70
N LEU A 147 41.94 -16.30 31.29
CA LEU A 147 42.86 -15.29 31.79
C LEU A 147 42.47 -14.76 33.18
N GLY A 148 41.27 -15.08 33.67
CA GLY A 148 40.76 -14.64 34.96
C GLY A 148 40.18 -13.22 34.97
N ASP A 149 39.98 -12.62 33.80
CA ASP A 149 39.39 -11.28 33.68
C ASP A 149 37.86 -11.37 33.57
N VAL A 150 37.22 -11.36 34.74
CA VAL A 150 35.76 -11.53 34.86
C VAL A 150 35.01 -10.31 34.31
N GLN A 151 35.57 -9.11 34.43
CA GLN A 151 34.88 -7.88 34.01
C GLN A 151 34.74 -7.82 32.49
N THR A 152 35.78 -8.21 31.74
CA THR A 152 35.69 -8.25 30.29
C THR A 152 34.80 -9.38 29.80
N ALA A 153 34.83 -10.55 30.46
CA ALA A 153 33.91 -11.64 30.16
C ALA A 153 32.43 -11.22 30.32
N GLU A 154 32.09 -10.51 31.39
CA GLU A 154 30.75 -9.97 31.64
C GLU A 154 30.33 -8.98 30.54
N CYS A 155 31.18 -7.99 30.24
CA CYS A 155 30.92 -7.01 29.16
C CYS A 155 30.67 -7.69 27.80
N LEU A 156 31.47 -8.71 27.48
CA LEU A 156 31.32 -9.47 26.24
C LEU A 156 30.04 -10.32 26.24
N SER A 157 29.62 -10.85 27.39
CA SER A 157 28.38 -11.61 27.55
C SER A 157 27.15 -10.71 27.36
N ASP A 158 27.12 -9.52 27.96
CA ASP A 158 26.04 -8.55 27.78
C ASP A 158 25.92 -8.10 26.32
N HIS A 159 27.05 -7.92 25.66
CA HIS A 159 27.09 -7.61 24.24
C HIS A 159 26.53 -8.77 23.39
N LEU A 160 26.92 -10.02 23.69
CA LEU A 160 26.38 -11.20 23.00
C LEU A 160 24.85 -11.28 23.17
N ALA A 161 24.35 -11.12 24.40
CA ALA A 161 22.92 -11.14 24.70
C ALA A 161 22.16 -10.03 23.96
N THR A 162 22.71 -8.82 23.90
CA THR A 162 22.12 -7.70 23.15
C THR A 162 22.06 -7.99 21.65
N ARG A 163 23.12 -8.59 21.08
CA ARG A 163 23.17 -8.97 19.66
C ARG A 163 22.12 -10.02 19.34
N GLU A 164 22.05 -11.10 20.11
CA GLU A 164 21.08 -12.18 19.92
C GLU A 164 19.63 -11.68 20.07
N LEU A 165 19.37 -10.79 21.02
CA LEU A 165 18.07 -10.14 21.15
C LEU A 165 17.73 -9.30 19.90
N GLY A 166 18.71 -8.55 19.38
CA GLY A 166 18.56 -7.79 18.14
C GLY A 166 18.22 -8.66 16.94
N GLU A 167 18.88 -9.81 16.80
CA GLU A 167 18.60 -10.81 15.76
C GLU A 167 17.16 -11.36 15.88
N LYS A 168 16.71 -11.68 17.10
CA LYS A 168 15.32 -12.11 17.35
C LYS A 168 14.30 -11.04 16.99
N ILE A 169 14.57 -9.78 17.34
CA ILE A 169 13.70 -8.65 17.00
C ILE A 169 13.62 -8.46 15.48
N ALA A 170 14.76 -8.51 14.79
CA ALA A 170 14.80 -8.40 13.33
C ALA A 170 13.99 -9.51 12.66
N ALA A 171 14.18 -10.77 13.08
CA ALA A 171 13.42 -11.91 12.58
C ALA A 171 11.90 -11.76 12.84
N ALA A 172 11.51 -11.27 14.03
CA ALA A 172 10.11 -11.03 14.38
C ALA A 172 9.48 -9.92 13.53
N ILE A 173 10.22 -8.84 13.21
CA ILE A 173 9.78 -7.78 12.31
C ILE A 173 9.54 -8.32 10.90
N ASP A 174 10.46 -9.16 10.39
CA ASP A 174 10.32 -9.74 9.06
C ASP A 174 9.17 -10.75 8.99
N ALA A 175 8.95 -11.53 10.06
CA ALA A 175 7.77 -12.38 10.19
C ALA A 175 6.46 -11.56 10.18
N LYS A 176 6.43 -10.39 10.85
CA LYS A 176 5.27 -9.48 10.82
C LYS A 176 4.97 -9.01 9.39
N LYS A 177 5.98 -8.51 8.67
CA LYS A 177 5.83 -8.06 7.28
C LYS A 177 5.31 -9.19 6.39
N PHE A 178 5.84 -10.40 6.56
CA PHE A 178 5.38 -11.57 5.82
C PHE A 178 3.91 -11.90 6.08
N LEU A 179 3.46 -11.83 7.34
CA LEU A 179 2.06 -12.06 7.69
C LEU A 179 1.12 -11.01 7.08
N GLU A 180 1.52 -9.75 7.05
CA GLU A 180 0.77 -8.68 6.40
C GLU A 180 0.67 -8.90 4.89
N GLN A 181 1.79 -9.20 4.24
CA GLN A 181 1.83 -9.52 2.81
C GLN A 181 0.97 -10.74 2.48
N LYS A 182 1.06 -11.81 3.28
CA LYS A 182 0.24 -13.02 3.12
C LYS A 182 -1.25 -12.73 3.22
N LYS A 183 -1.68 -11.85 4.13
CA LYS A 183 -3.08 -11.42 4.25
C LYS A 183 -3.55 -10.65 3.01
N VAL A 184 -2.71 -9.76 2.48
CA VAL A 184 -3.00 -9.01 1.24
C VAL A 184 -3.13 -9.97 0.06
N ASP A 185 -2.18 -10.89 -0.11
CA ASP A 185 -2.20 -11.88 -1.18
C ASP A 185 -3.41 -12.81 -1.07
N GLU A 186 -3.77 -13.25 0.14
CA GLU A 186 -4.97 -14.05 0.35
C GLU A 186 -6.25 -13.29 -0.01
N ALA A 187 -6.33 -12.00 0.31
CA ALA A 187 -7.46 -11.14 -0.07
C ALA A 187 -7.55 -10.96 -1.60
N LEU A 188 -6.41 -10.76 -2.27
CA LEU A 188 -6.33 -10.71 -3.73
C LEU A 188 -6.72 -12.05 -4.37
N MET A 189 -6.30 -13.18 -3.79
CA MET A 189 -6.68 -14.50 -4.28
C MET A 189 -8.17 -14.77 -4.05
N LYS A 190 -8.74 -14.34 -2.91
CA LYS A 190 -10.18 -14.40 -2.64
C LYS A 190 -11.00 -13.56 -3.60
N SER A 191 -10.53 -12.37 -3.99
CA SER A 191 -11.22 -11.53 -4.97
C SER A 191 -11.09 -12.07 -6.41
N LYS A 192 -9.96 -12.67 -6.76
CA LYS A 192 -9.72 -13.33 -8.06
C LYS A 192 -10.49 -14.65 -8.21
N LYS A 193 -10.79 -15.35 -7.11
CA LYS A 193 -11.60 -16.57 -7.12
C LYS A 193 -13.01 -16.24 -7.63
N LYS A 194 -13.27 -16.57 -8.90
CA LYS A 194 -14.61 -16.47 -9.50
C LYS A 194 -15.57 -17.31 -8.66
N LYS A 195 -16.72 -16.73 -8.29
CA LYS A 195 -17.82 -17.49 -7.68
C LYS A 195 -18.15 -18.64 -8.63
N LYS A 196 -18.10 -19.89 -8.16
CA LYS A 196 -18.57 -21.03 -8.96
C LYS A 196 -20.04 -20.76 -9.30
N LEU A 197 -20.34 -20.56 -10.58
CA LEU A 197 -21.71 -20.34 -10.99
C LEU A 197 -22.48 -21.67 -10.82
N PRO A 198 -23.67 -21.66 -10.21
CA PRO A 198 -24.43 -22.87 -9.88
C PRO A 198 -24.91 -23.65 -11.10
N TRP A 199 -24.78 -23.09 -12.31
CA TRP A 199 -25.10 -23.77 -13.57
C TRP A 199 -23.93 -24.56 -14.17
N GLY A 200 -22.75 -24.54 -13.54
CA GLY A 200 -21.65 -25.40 -13.93
C GLY A 200 -22.06 -26.87 -13.80
N PHE A 201 -22.10 -27.56 -14.93
CA PHE A 201 -22.45 -28.97 -15.05
C PHE A 201 -21.67 -29.82 -14.01
N GLU A 202 -22.35 -30.34 -12.97
CA GLU A 202 -21.73 -31.22 -11.99
C GLU A 202 -21.35 -32.55 -12.63
N PRO A 203 -20.07 -32.99 -12.58
CA PRO A 203 -19.63 -34.26 -13.16
C PRO A 203 -20.37 -35.50 -12.62
N LYS A 204 -21.16 -35.35 -11.53
CA LYS A 204 -21.90 -36.42 -10.86
C LYS A 204 -23.24 -36.77 -11.52
N GLN A 205 -23.81 -35.93 -12.40
CA GLN A 205 -25.15 -36.16 -12.95
C GLN A 205 -25.21 -36.75 -14.38
N ARG A 206 -24.10 -36.89 -15.15
CA ARG A 206 -24.19 -37.50 -16.53
C ARG A 206 -24.31 -39.01 -16.56
N TRP A 207 -23.84 -39.70 -15.54
CA TRP A 207 -23.79 -41.17 -15.51
C TRP A 207 -25.07 -41.77 -14.97
N GLU A 208 -25.89 -40.99 -14.26
CA GLU A 208 -27.21 -41.41 -13.80
C GLU A 208 -28.29 -41.22 -14.88
N THR A 209 -28.18 -40.22 -15.77
CA THR A 209 -29.19 -39.98 -16.83
C THR A 209 -28.93 -40.74 -18.14
N LYS A 210 -27.75 -41.34 -18.32
CA LYS A 210 -27.38 -42.10 -19.54
C LYS A 210 -27.43 -43.63 -19.33
N GLY A 211 -28.20 -44.09 -18.35
CA GLY A 211 -28.39 -45.51 -18.02
C GLY A 211 -29.85 -45.96 -18.01
N ASN A 212 -30.74 -45.26 -18.73
CA ASN A 212 -32.15 -45.64 -18.83
C ASN A 212 -32.73 -45.39 -20.25
N MET A 213 -32.06 -45.96 -21.25
CA MET A 213 -32.60 -46.20 -22.61
C MET A 213 -32.12 -47.56 -23.09
#